data_AF-A0A9P5WXW9-F1
#
_entry.id   AF-A0A9P5WXW9-F1
#
_cell.length_a   1.000
_cell.length_b   1.000
_cell.length_c   1.000
_cell.angle_alpha   90.00
_cell.angle_beta   90.00
_cell.angle_gamma   90.00
#
_symmetry.space_group_name_H-M   'P 1'
#
loop_
_entity.id
_entity.type
_entity.pdbx_description
1 polymer ?
#
loop_
_entity_poly.entity_id
_entity_poly.type
_entity_poly.pdbx_seq_one_letter_code
_entity_poly.pdbx_strand_id
1 'polypeptide(L)' 'FAGKKYKPVALKVRPVLSELPQKFRIKREITGNPLEGMPELPIHPPEFTPQGRYTQERKEQMDASHEEDFLLPEE' A
#
# COMPACT_ATOMS: atom_id res chain seq x y z
N PHE A 1 -15.26 -25.86 47.64
CA PHE A 1 -14.46 -25.30 46.53
C PHE A 1 -13.01 -25.22 46.98
N ALA A 2 -12.19 -26.22 46.63
CA ALA A 2 -10.77 -26.22 46.95
C ALA A 2 -10.09 -25.11 46.14
N GLY A 3 -9.64 -24.05 46.83
CA GLY A 3 -8.98 -22.91 46.18
C GLY A 3 -7.68 -23.32 45.51
N LYS A 4 -7.39 -22.72 44.34
CA LYS A 4 -6.14 -22.94 43.61
C LYS A 4 -4.93 -22.58 44.51
N LYS A 5 -3.88 -23.42 44.53
CA LYS A 5 -2.66 -23.26 45.35
C LYS A 5 -1.93 -21.93 45.12
N TYR A 6 -2.03 -21.38 43.91
CA TYR A 6 -1.39 -20.12 43.53
C TYR A 6 -2.38 -19.17 42.85
N LYS A 7 -2.17 -17.86 43.05
CA LYS A 7 -2.96 -16.81 42.39
C LYS A 7 -2.61 -16.83 40.89
N PRO A 8 -3.60 -16.89 39.97
CA PRO A 8 -3.32 -16.84 38.54
C PRO A 8 -2.95 -15.42 38.12
N VAL A 9 -1.67 -15.05 38.29
CA VAL A 9 -1.15 -13.70 38.00
C VAL A 9 -1.32 -13.34 36.52
N ALA A 10 -1.21 -14.31 35.61
CA ALA A 10 -1.44 -14.12 34.18
C ALA A 10 -2.85 -13.60 33.85
N LEU A 11 -3.85 -13.90 34.68
CA LEU A 11 -5.24 -13.44 34.52
C LEU A 11 -5.49 -12.07 35.18
N LYS A 12 -4.47 -11.45 35.78
CA LYS A 12 -4.58 -10.15 36.46
C LYS A 12 -4.05 -8.98 35.64
N VAL A 13 -3.84 -9.17 34.34
CA VAL A 13 -3.55 -8.06 33.44
C VAL A 13 -4.86 -7.29 33.22
N ARG A 14 -4.90 -6.05 33.69
CA ARG A 14 -6.01 -5.12 33.42
C ARG A 14 -5.54 -4.17 32.32
N PRO A 15 -6.02 -4.31 31.07
CA PRO A 15 -5.67 -3.35 30.04
C PRO A 15 -6.23 -1.99 30.46
N VAL A 16 -5.44 -0.94 30.24
CA VAL A 16 -5.92 0.43 30.43
C VAL A 16 -6.79 0.74 29.21
N LEU A 17 -8.11 0.77 29.41
CA LEU A 17 -9.11 1.14 28.38
C LEU A 17 -9.15 2.65 28.15
N SER A 18 -7.99 3.33 28.20
CA SER A 18 -7.93 4.76 27.95
C SER A 18 -7.79 5.01 26.45
N GLU A 19 -8.54 5.98 25.95
CA GLU A 19 -8.34 6.49 24.61
C GLU A 19 -6.96 7.16 24.47
N LEU A 20 -6.37 7.08 23.27
CA LEU A 20 -5.11 7.74 22.97
C LEU A 20 -5.30 9.26 23.08
N PRO A 21 -4.59 9.95 23.99
CA PRO A 21 -4.79 11.38 24.22
C PRO A 21 -4.68 12.20 22.93
N GLN A 22 -5.55 13.20 22.76
CA GLN A 22 -5.63 14.01 21.53
C GLN A 22 -4.28 14.62 21.13
N LYS A 23 -3.42 14.95 22.09
CA LYS A 23 -2.05 15.46 21.87
C LYS A 23 -1.12 14.51 21.09
N PHE A 24 -1.41 13.21 21.10
CA PHE A 24 -0.64 12.20 20.37
C PHE A 24 -1.33 11.78 19.05
N ARG A 25 -2.49 12.37 18.74
CA ARG A 25 -3.24 12.04 17.54
C ARG A 25 -2.70 12.87 16.37
N ILE A 26 -2.25 12.19 15.33
CA ILE A 26 -1.83 12.83 14.08
C ILE A 26 -3.05 13.51 13.47
N LYS A 27 -3.01 14.84 13.34
CA LYS A 27 -4.02 15.62 12.61
C LYS A 27 -3.58 15.73 11.16
N ARG A 28 -4.41 15.26 10.24
CA ARG A 28 -4.21 15.50 8.80
C ARG A 28 -4.96 16.79 8.44
N GLU A 29 -4.23 17.88 8.41
CA GLU A 29 -4.73 19.18 7.96
C GLU A 29 -4.34 19.36 6.49
N ILE A 30 -5.21 18.93 5.58
CA ILE A 30 -5.01 19.16 4.14
C ILE A 30 -5.56 20.54 3.82
N THR A 31 -4.68 21.53 3.69
CA THR A 31 -5.04 22.89 3.26
C THR A 31 -4.88 22.99 1.74
N GLY A 32 -5.98 23.15 1.01
CA GLY A 32 -5.99 23.28 -0.44
C GLY A 32 -6.07 21.94 -1.19
N ASN A 33 -6.02 22.00 -2.52
CA ASN A 33 -6.02 20.80 -3.36
C ASN A 33 -4.57 20.28 -3.51
N PRO A 34 -4.25 19.05 -3.04
CA PRO A 34 -2.90 18.51 -3.13
C PRO A 34 -2.43 18.24 -4.56
N LEU A 35 -3.36 18.24 -5.54
CA LEU A 35 -3.08 18.03 -6.96
C LEU A 35 -2.98 19.33 -7.75
N GLU A 36 -3.15 20.48 -7.10
CA GLU A 36 -3.05 21.78 -7.77
C GLU A 36 -1.63 21.99 -8.31
N GLY A 37 -1.51 22.14 -9.62
CA GLY A 37 -0.22 22.29 -10.32
C GLY A 37 0.45 21.00 -10.76
N MET A 38 -0.19 19.83 -10.57
CA MET A 38 0.31 18.59 -11.15
C MET A 38 0.11 18.60 -12.67
N PRO A 39 1.15 18.28 -13.48
CA PRO A 39 0.96 18.13 -14.92
C PRO A 39 0.08 16.93 -15.22
N GLU A 40 -0.80 17.07 -16.21
CA GLU A 40 -1.59 15.94 -16.72
C GLU A 40 -0.64 14.93 -17.38
N LEU A 41 -0.69 13.69 -16.91
CA LEU A 41 0.08 12.60 -17.50
C LEU A 41 -0.68 12.03 -18.70
N PRO A 42 0.03 11.65 -19.78
CA PRO A 42 -0.60 10.97 -20.89
C PRO A 42 -1.17 9.62 -20.41
N ILE A 43 -2.42 9.34 -20.79
CA ILE A 43 -3.13 8.11 -20.42
C ILE A 43 -2.45 6.89 -21.05
N HIS A 44 -1.91 7.05 -22.26
CA HIS A 44 -1.23 6.00 -22.99
C HIS A 44 0.28 6.29 -23.11
N PRO A 45 1.14 5.29 -22.82
CA PRO A 45 2.57 5.45 -23.00
C PRO A 45 2.93 5.54 -24.50
N PRO A 46 4.06 6.19 -24.84
CA PRO A 46 4.57 6.20 -26.21
C PRO A 46 5.00 4.80 -26.65
N GLU A 47 5.09 4.58 -27.97
CA GLU A 47 5.57 3.32 -28.54
C GLU A 47 6.97 2.97 -28.02
N PHE A 48 7.15 1.68 -27.69
CA PHE A 48 8.40 1.20 -27.15
C PHE A 48 9.54 1.29 -28.17
N THR A 49 10.66 1.90 -27.76
CA THR A 49 11.92 1.88 -28.52
C THR A 49 13.03 1.26 -27.65
N PRO A 50 13.80 0.29 -28.19
CA PRO A 50 14.85 -0.38 -27.41
C PRO A 50 15.98 0.59 -27.11
N GLN A 51 16.13 0.97 -25.84
CA GLN A 51 17.19 1.88 -25.39
C GLN A 51 18.05 1.24 -24.30
N GLY A 52 19.36 1.15 -24.57
CA GLY A 52 20.38 0.76 -23.60
C GLY A 52 20.23 -0.66 -23.04
N ARG A 53 19.52 -0.79 -21.91
CA ARG A 53 19.43 -2.03 -21.12
C ARG A 53 18.23 -2.90 -21.48
N TYR A 54 17.16 -2.32 -22.03
CA TYR A 54 15.97 -3.06 -22.39
C TYR A 54 15.95 -3.29 -23.91
N THR A 55 16.18 -4.54 -24.29
CA THR A 55 16.28 -4.99 -25.69
C THR A 55 14.94 -5.48 -26.18
N GLN A 56 14.77 -5.49 -27.50
CA GLN A 56 13.56 -5.98 -28.14
C GLN A 56 13.25 -7.45 -27.75
N GLU A 57 14.27 -8.31 -27.68
CA GLU A 57 14.12 -9.71 -27.26
C GLU A 57 13.52 -9.86 -25.86
N ARG A 58 13.89 -8.98 -24.92
CA ARG A 58 13.34 -9.00 -23.56
C ARG A 58 11.89 -8.52 -23.52
N LYS A 59 11.55 -7.59 -24.42
CA LYS A 59 10.19 -7.09 -24.59
C LYS A 59 9.28 -8.18 -25.17
N GLU A 60 9.73 -8.87 -26.20
CA GLU A 60 9.02 -10.02 -26.79
C GLU A 60 8.85 -11.18 -25.79
N GLN A 61 9.87 -11.46 -24.97
CA GLN A 61 9.74 -12.46 -23.89
C GLN A 61 8.73 -12.07 -22.81
N MET A 62 8.66 -10.79 -22.44
CA MET A 62 7.65 -10.31 -21.50
C MET A 62 6.25 -10.38 -22.12
N ASP A 63 6.10 -9.92 -23.36
CA ASP A 63 4.83 -9.96 -24.10
C ASP A 63 4.31 -11.41 -24.20
N ALA A 64 5.19 -12.37 -24.56
CA ALA A 64 4.86 -13.79 -24.64
C ALA A 64 4.51 -14.43 -23.28
N SER A 65 5.13 -13.94 -22.19
CA SER A 65 4.85 -14.44 -20.83
C SER A 65 3.53 -13.91 -20.27
N HIS A 66 2.97 -12.88 -20.90
CA HIS A 66 1.83 -12.10 -20.41
C HIS A 66 0.71 -12.00 -21.48
N GLU A 67 0.65 -12.99 -22.39
CA GLU A 67 -0.35 -13.05 -23.47
C GLU A 67 -1.81 -13.12 -22.97
N GLU A 68 -2.04 -13.61 -21.74
CA GLU A 68 -3.37 -13.64 -21.13
C GLU A 68 -3.54 -12.46 -20.16
N ASP A 69 -4.34 -11.47 -20.58
CA ASP A 69 -5.00 -10.45 -19.76
C ASP A 69 -4.11 -9.71 -18.73
N PHE A 70 -2.91 -9.28 -19.13
CA PHE A 70 -2.10 -8.43 -18.26
C PHE A 70 -2.72 -7.03 -18.05
N LEU A 71 -3.44 -6.53 -19.05
CA LEU A 71 -4.18 -5.27 -18.99
C LEU A 71 -5.69 -5.52 -19.10
N LEU A 72 -6.48 -4.70 -18.41
CA LEU A 72 -7.92 -4.65 -18.58
C LEU A 72 -8.27 -3.96 -19.90
N PRO A 73 -9.44 -4.21 -20.52
CA PRO A 73 -9.79 -3.60 -21.81
C PRO A 73 -9.92 -2.07 -21.79
N GLU A 74 -9.94 -1.45 -20.61
CA GLU A 74 -9.95 0.01 -20.43
C GLU A 74 -8.54 0.62 -20.31
N GLU A 75 -7.48 -0.20 -20.24
CA GLU A 75 -6.06 0.18 -20.14
C GLU A 75 -5.25 -0.28 -21.37
#